data_AF-A0A163YE94-F1
#
_entry.id   AF-A0A163YE94-F1
#
_cell.length_a   1.000
_cell.length_b   1.000
_cell.length_c   1.000
_cell.angle_alpha   90.00
_cell.angle_beta   90.00
_cell.angle_gamma   90.00
#
_symmetry.space_group_name_H-M   'P 1'
#
loop_
_entity.id
_entity.type
_entity.pdbx_description
1 polymer ?
#
loop_
_entity_poly.entity_id
_entity_poly.type
_entity_poly.pdbx_seq_one_letter_code
_entity_poly.pdbx_strand_id
1 'polypeptide(L)'
;MDFFKHFPEDVSSEIRSYISNVVMDWSRYLFTYREGRKQYAFCTHCKHEHPTEGLRHGGKAKCPHCGTAAHVKASGRGRKTLVDRVYLLWYEKSVIDPKAVIARGFYAVRDYTKDYQQTETVIRPIAMYLFEWGKGGKMVYRNYWNNSSKWQESKKVYSEATQSMKYVASYHSDKNIKSAVKGTPFQYCTWEEYDFEDHVRMFDLAARYKCIEFLTKYGLGCLIKSKMSGEATYGAINWRGKTPEKVLRLNKTEMKALKASELSIDAQSLRCYQLSKKDGTNFTWEEAHAMADLLSSYWADEFSKLTVHAPALKIKRYFVKQIKRTKSRFVSGSTVLTAWRDYLRECRELGKNLQKDSVLFPNDLHKAHQETSQQIKLKKNEELNADIRIRAGDLQPFCFEFNGLLLRPAASNEELFEEGKALIHCVAGYGSKYAKGLCDIFLVRRVDEPDKPFYTMEVIKGTITQCYGYDNKVMTPQVREFVNAFIEEKLQKKKSRVKVAAQQEVAV
;
A
#
# COMPACT_ATOMS: atom_id res chain seq x y z
N MET A 1 18.29 16.63 38.26
CA MET A 1 17.84 16.66 39.66
C MET A 1 16.36 17.03 39.81
N ASP A 2 15.76 17.82 38.90
CA ASP A 2 14.35 18.23 39.02
C ASP A 2 13.33 17.11 38.71
N PHE A 3 13.63 16.25 37.73
CA PHE A 3 12.73 15.17 37.30
C PHE A 3 12.25 14.26 38.45
N PHE A 4 13.16 13.77 39.30
CA PHE A 4 12.81 12.80 40.36
C PHE A 4 11.91 13.41 41.43
N LYS A 5 11.89 14.74 41.59
CA LYS A 5 11.02 15.43 42.55
C LYS A 5 9.54 15.30 42.22
N HIS A 6 9.18 14.90 40.99
CA HIS A 6 7.79 14.65 40.62
C HIS A 6 7.23 13.32 41.14
N PHE A 7 8.09 12.41 41.60
CA PHE A 7 7.72 11.03 41.93
C PHE A 7 7.69 10.81 43.45
N PRO A 8 6.75 9.99 43.96
CA PRO A 8 6.85 9.48 45.33
C PRO A 8 8.13 8.66 45.50
N GLU A 9 8.78 8.81 46.66
CA GLU A 9 10.06 8.14 46.97
C GLU A 9 9.94 6.61 46.98
N ASP A 10 8.83 6.10 47.52
CA ASP A 10 8.60 4.67 47.72
C ASP A 10 7.42 4.09 46.92
N VAL A 11 7.41 2.76 46.85
CA VAL A 11 6.25 1.99 46.37
C VAL A 11 5.21 1.94 47.48
N SER A 12 4.07 2.59 47.26
CA SER A 12 2.99 2.69 48.24
C SER A 12 2.38 1.32 48.59
N SER A 13 1.76 1.22 49.76
CA SER A 13 1.02 0.03 50.19
C SER A 13 -0.12 -0.33 49.22
N GLU A 14 -0.75 0.68 48.61
CA GLU A 14 -1.75 0.49 47.56
C GLU A 14 -1.18 -0.26 46.36
N ILE A 15 -0.04 0.19 45.82
CA ILE A 15 0.61 -0.46 44.66
C ILE A 15 1.05 -1.88 45.03
N ARG A 16 1.64 -2.07 46.22
CA ARG A 16 2.07 -3.39 46.70
C ARG A 16 0.89 -4.37 46.82
N SER A 17 -0.23 -3.90 47.36
CA SER A 17 -1.45 -4.68 47.50
C SER A 17 -2.06 -4.99 46.13
N TYR A 18 -2.14 -4.00 45.23
CA TYR A 18 -2.66 -4.17 43.89
C TYR A 18 -1.85 -5.21 43.08
N ILE A 19 -0.51 -5.11 43.11
CA ILE A 19 0.36 -6.10 42.47
C ILE A 19 0.11 -7.49 43.07
N SER A 20 0.11 -7.60 44.39
CA SER A 20 0.06 -8.91 45.06
C SER A 20 -1.29 -9.60 44.97
N ASN A 21 -2.38 -8.83 44.99
CA ASN A 21 -3.73 -9.36 45.16
C ASN A 21 -4.60 -9.28 43.90
N VAL A 22 -4.26 -8.41 42.96
CA VAL A 22 -4.99 -8.22 41.70
C VAL A 22 -4.15 -8.67 40.50
N VAL A 23 -2.93 -8.15 40.35
CA VAL A 23 -2.08 -8.44 39.18
C VAL A 23 -1.52 -9.86 39.21
N MET A 24 -1.08 -10.31 40.40
CA MET A 24 -0.49 -11.63 40.62
C MET A 24 -1.43 -12.56 41.39
N ASP A 25 -2.73 -12.43 41.18
CA ASP A 25 -3.76 -13.29 41.80
C ASP A 25 -3.64 -14.76 41.35
N TRP A 26 -3.17 -14.97 40.12
CA TRP A 26 -2.88 -16.26 39.51
C TRP A 26 -1.61 -16.93 40.07
N SER A 27 -0.69 -16.15 40.62
CA SER A 27 0.58 -16.62 41.21
C SER A 27 0.37 -17.05 42.67
N ARG A 28 -0.53 -18.00 42.88
CA ARG A 28 -0.88 -18.52 44.20
C ARG A 28 -0.87 -20.04 44.15
N TYR A 29 -0.19 -20.66 45.11
CA TYR A 29 0.06 -22.10 45.11
C TYR A 29 -0.32 -22.74 46.44
N LEU A 30 -0.78 -23.98 46.33
CA LEU A 30 -0.86 -24.94 47.43
C LEU A 30 0.27 -25.94 47.23
N PHE A 31 1.35 -25.79 47.98
CA PHE A 31 2.47 -26.71 47.94
C PHE A 31 2.19 -27.93 48.81
N THR A 32 2.00 -29.08 48.18
CA THR A 32 1.65 -30.32 48.87
C THR A 32 2.89 -31.14 49.22
N TYR A 33 2.88 -31.75 50.40
CA TYR A 33 3.85 -32.76 50.80
C TYR A 33 3.14 -33.83 51.63
N ARG A 34 3.83 -34.95 51.90
CA ARG A 34 3.28 -36.05 52.68
C ARG A 34 4.16 -36.34 53.88
N GLU A 35 3.51 -36.63 54.99
CA GLU A 35 4.13 -37.17 56.19
C GLU A 35 3.36 -38.45 56.54
N GLY A 36 4.02 -39.60 56.38
CA GLY A 36 3.36 -40.91 56.41
C GLY A 36 2.22 -41.01 55.38
N ARG A 37 1.01 -41.34 55.85
CA ARG A 37 -0.20 -41.48 55.00
C ARG A 37 -1.00 -40.19 54.83
N LYS A 38 -0.65 -39.11 55.55
CA LYS A 38 -1.36 -37.83 55.50
C LYS A 38 -0.70 -36.89 54.47
N GLN A 39 -1.52 -36.10 53.78
CA GLN A 39 -1.04 -35.05 52.88
C GLN A 39 -1.38 -33.69 53.48
N TYR A 40 -0.37 -32.81 53.51
CA TYR A 40 -0.49 -31.43 53.93
C TYR A 40 -0.31 -30.50 52.74
N ALA A 41 -0.86 -29.29 52.83
CA ALA A 41 -0.66 -28.24 51.86
C ALA A 41 -0.31 -26.92 52.55
N PHE A 42 0.77 -26.29 52.08
CA PHE A 42 1.13 -24.93 52.45
C PHE A 42 0.55 -23.94 51.43
N CYS A 43 -0.19 -22.94 51.90
CA CYS A 43 -0.73 -21.89 51.04
C CYS A 43 0.21 -20.70 50.93
N THR A 44 0.65 -20.38 49.71
CA THR A 44 1.57 -19.25 49.49
C THR A 44 0.90 -17.88 49.68
N HIS A 45 -0.43 -17.82 49.73
CA HIS A 45 -1.15 -16.56 49.92
C HIS A 45 -1.31 -16.19 51.40
N CYS A 46 -1.87 -17.08 52.22
CA CYS A 46 -2.07 -16.81 53.64
C CYS A 46 -0.94 -17.33 54.53
N LYS A 47 0.02 -18.08 53.98
CA LYS A 47 1.16 -18.65 54.70
C LYS A 47 0.79 -19.67 55.78
N HIS A 48 -0.44 -20.18 55.75
CA HIS A 48 -0.88 -21.24 56.65
C HIS A 48 -0.78 -22.60 55.97
N GLU A 49 -0.46 -23.60 56.79
CA GLU A 49 -0.49 -25.00 56.42
C GLU A 49 -1.77 -25.65 56.92
N HIS A 50 -2.26 -26.63 56.17
CA HIS A 50 -3.44 -27.39 56.56
C HIS A 50 -3.38 -28.83 56.03
N PRO A 51 -4.00 -29.81 56.72
CA PRO A 51 -4.20 -31.15 56.17
C PRO A 51 -5.13 -31.09 54.94
N THR A 52 -5.04 -32.12 54.08
CA THR A 52 -5.83 -32.24 52.85
C THR A 52 -6.29 -33.67 52.62
N GLU A 53 -7.39 -33.84 51.88
CA GLU A 53 -7.95 -35.14 51.49
C GLU A 53 -7.33 -35.73 50.22
N GLY A 54 -6.17 -35.23 49.78
CA GLY A 54 -5.52 -35.72 48.55
C GLY A 54 -5.61 -34.76 47.37
N LEU A 55 -5.05 -33.55 47.51
CA LEU A 55 -4.91 -32.60 46.40
C LEU A 55 -3.98 -33.13 45.30
N ARG A 56 -4.50 -33.14 44.06
CA ARG A 56 -3.79 -33.60 42.87
C ARG A 56 -2.86 -32.51 42.31
N HIS A 57 -1.60 -32.87 42.07
CA HIS A 57 -0.64 -32.00 41.39
C HIS A 57 -1.15 -31.54 40.02
N GLY A 58 -0.97 -30.26 39.71
CA GLY A 58 -1.41 -29.63 38.47
C GLY A 58 -2.88 -29.17 38.49
N GLY A 59 -3.64 -29.53 39.53
CA GLY A 59 -5.01 -29.05 39.74
C GLY A 59 -5.09 -27.64 40.32
N LYS A 60 -6.31 -27.18 40.57
CA LYS A 60 -6.63 -25.99 41.36
C LYS A 60 -7.48 -26.39 42.57
N ALA A 61 -7.26 -25.76 43.71
CA ALA A 61 -8.08 -25.94 44.91
C ALA A 61 -8.17 -24.65 45.71
N LYS A 62 -9.18 -24.54 46.57
CA LYS A 62 -9.32 -23.41 47.49
C LYS A 62 -8.61 -23.72 48.81
N CYS A 63 -7.86 -22.76 49.32
CA CYS A 63 -7.31 -22.85 50.68
C CYS A 63 -8.48 -22.78 51.69
N PRO A 64 -8.60 -23.72 52.65
CA PRO A 64 -9.65 -23.68 53.67
C PRO A 64 -9.47 -22.52 54.66
N HIS A 65 -8.26 -21.96 54.80
CA HIS A 65 -7.98 -20.89 55.75
C HIS A 65 -8.30 -19.48 55.20
N CYS A 66 -8.00 -19.22 53.92
CA CYS A 66 -8.21 -17.90 53.31
C CYS A 66 -9.19 -17.90 52.13
N GLY A 67 -9.78 -19.04 51.79
CA GLY A 67 -10.75 -19.20 50.70
C GLY A 67 -10.19 -19.04 49.28
N THR A 68 -8.91 -18.65 49.14
CA THR A 68 -8.34 -18.29 47.84
C THR A 68 -8.09 -19.52 46.98
N ALA A 69 -8.50 -19.44 45.71
CA ALA A 69 -8.17 -20.45 44.71
C ALA A 69 -6.68 -20.38 44.34
N ALA A 70 -6.02 -21.53 44.32
CA ALA A 70 -4.59 -21.64 44.11
C ALA A 70 -4.23 -22.92 43.34
N HIS A 71 -3.09 -22.89 42.64
CA HIS A 71 -2.56 -24.01 41.88
C HIS A 71 -1.88 -25.03 42.79
N VAL A 72 -2.24 -26.31 42.64
CA VAL A 72 -1.65 -27.38 43.45
C VAL A 72 -0.32 -27.83 42.85
N LYS A 73 0.77 -27.71 43.64
CA LYS A 73 2.12 -28.14 43.25
C LYS A 73 2.67 -29.10 44.30
N ALA A 74 3.14 -30.28 43.89
CA ALA A 74 3.83 -31.16 44.84
C ALA A 74 5.22 -30.60 45.11
N SER A 75 5.54 -30.36 46.38
CA SER A 75 6.81 -29.77 46.84
C SER A 75 8.04 -30.57 46.41
N GLY A 76 7.92 -31.90 46.36
CA GLY A 76 8.97 -32.83 45.92
C GLY A 76 9.20 -32.90 44.40
N ARG A 77 8.40 -32.18 43.59
CA ARG A 77 8.66 -32.06 42.14
C ARG A 77 9.58 -30.88 41.86
N GLY A 78 10.30 -30.94 40.74
CA GLY A 78 11.21 -29.89 40.31
C GLY A 78 10.53 -28.53 40.15
N ARG A 79 11.14 -27.48 40.72
CA ARG A 79 10.65 -26.09 40.70
C ARG A 79 11.64 -25.12 40.07
N LYS A 80 12.67 -25.61 39.37
CA LYS A 80 13.79 -24.81 38.83
C LYS A 80 13.37 -23.64 37.93
N THR A 81 12.17 -23.70 37.36
CA THR A 81 11.62 -22.67 36.45
C THR A 81 10.40 -21.95 37.02
N LEU A 82 10.00 -22.21 38.27
CA LEU A 82 8.81 -21.64 38.89
C LEU A 82 9.09 -20.22 39.42
N VAL A 83 9.29 -19.29 38.49
CA VAL A 83 9.51 -17.87 38.74
C VAL A 83 8.44 -17.07 38.01
N ASP A 84 7.49 -16.56 38.78
CA ASP A 84 6.37 -15.80 38.25
C ASP A 84 6.74 -14.32 38.19
N ARG A 85 6.50 -13.70 37.03
CA ARG A 85 6.98 -12.35 36.72
C ARG A 85 5.87 -11.53 36.07
N VAL A 86 5.73 -10.28 36.48
CA VAL A 86 4.80 -9.31 35.88
C VAL A 86 5.45 -7.94 35.78
N TYR A 87 4.93 -7.13 34.87
CA TYR A 87 5.20 -5.70 34.79
C TYR A 87 3.89 -4.93 35.00
N LEU A 88 3.88 -3.99 35.94
CA LEU A 88 2.74 -3.08 36.16
C LEU A 88 3.16 -1.66 35.78
N LEU A 89 2.41 -1.02 34.89
CA LEU A 89 2.50 0.41 34.66
C LEU A 89 1.40 1.13 35.47
N TRP A 90 1.82 2.00 36.38
CA TRP A 90 0.93 2.70 37.30
C TRP A 90 1.01 4.21 37.09
N TYR A 91 -0.13 4.89 37.02
CA TYR A 91 -0.25 6.32 36.79
C TYR A 91 -0.64 7.06 38.07
N GLU A 92 -0.01 8.19 38.30
CA GLU A 92 -0.23 9.06 39.46
C GLU A 92 -0.12 10.53 39.01
N LYS A 93 -0.55 11.45 39.89
CA LYS A 93 -0.22 12.87 39.70
C LYS A 93 1.20 13.12 40.18
N SER A 94 1.85 14.08 39.55
CA SER A 94 3.13 14.58 40.05
C SER A 94 2.96 15.20 41.44
N VAL A 95 3.91 14.94 42.34
CA VAL A 95 3.83 15.42 43.73
C VAL A 95 4.09 16.92 43.88
N ILE A 96 4.75 17.55 42.89
CA ILE A 96 5.08 18.99 42.90
C ILE A 96 4.29 19.82 41.87
N ASP A 97 3.64 19.17 40.91
CA ASP A 97 2.82 19.81 39.88
C ASP A 97 1.52 19.01 39.71
N PRO A 98 0.38 19.50 40.24
CA PRO A 98 -0.89 18.80 40.18
C PRO A 98 -1.52 18.78 38.78
N LYS A 99 -0.94 19.48 37.79
CA LYS A 99 -1.36 19.45 36.38
C LYS A 99 -0.54 18.48 35.53
N ALA A 100 0.58 17.98 36.05
CA ALA A 100 1.38 16.94 35.39
C ALA A 100 0.97 15.53 35.84
N VAL A 101 1.09 14.59 34.92
CA VAL A 101 0.85 13.15 35.17
C VAL A 101 2.19 12.44 35.13
N ILE A 102 2.40 11.51 36.06
CA ILE A 102 3.54 10.61 36.06
C ILE A 102 3.06 9.17 35.82
N ALA A 103 3.98 8.33 35.34
CA ALA A 103 3.79 6.89 35.39
C ALA A 103 5.05 6.20 35.93
N ARG A 104 4.87 5.10 36.66
CA ARG A 104 5.93 4.27 37.20
C ARG A 104 5.74 2.83 36.71
N GLY A 105 6.78 2.28 36.10
CA GLY A 105 6.83 0.89 35.66
C GLY A 105 7.46 0.01 36.74
N PHE A 106 6.74 -1.00 37.21
CA PHE A 106 7.16 -1.90 38.28
C PHE A 106 7.33 -3.33 37.77
N TYR A 107 8.56 -3.84 37.85
CA TYR A 107 8.83 -5.26 37.65
C TYR A 107 8.64 -6.00 38.98
N ALA A 108 7.71 -6.96 39.02
CA ALA A 108 7.42 -7.75 40.20
C ALA A 108 7.66 -9.23 39.96
N VAL A 109 8.23 -9.90 40.96
CA VAL A 109 8.63 -11.31 40.88
C VAL A 109 8.24 -12.06 42.15
N ARG A 110 7.73 -13.29 41.97
CA ARG A 110 7.68 -14.32 43.02
C ARG A 110 8.54 -15.50 42.58
N ASP A 111 9.61 -15.75 43.31
CA ASP A 111 10.57 -16.81 43.01
C ASP A 111 10.35 -18.01 43.94
N TYR A 112 9.70 -19.05 43.41
CA TYR A 112 9.42 -20.30 44.13
C TYR A 112 10.49 -21.38 43.89
N THR A 113 11.61 -21.04 43.25
CA THR A 113 12.72 -21.99 43.02
C THR A 113 13.47 -22.29 44.32
N LYS A 114 13.45 -21.33 45.27
CA LYS A 114 14.05 -21.41 46.60
C LYS A 114 13.05 -21.99 47.60
N ASP A 115 13.08 -21.49 48.84
CA ASP A 115 12.07 -21.80 49.84
C ASP A 115 10.71 -21.16 49.45
N TYR A 116 9.76 -22.03 49.10
CA TYR A 116 8.41 -21.62 48.71
C TYR A 116 7.58 -21.09 49.90
N GLN A 117 7.99 -21.38 51.14
CA GLN A 117 7.31 -20.91 52.34
C GLN A 117 7.61 -19.43 52.60
N GLN A 118 8.86 -19.02 52.34
CA GLN A 118 9.36 -17.65 52.51
C GLN A 118 9.23 -16.77 51.27
N THR A 119 8.56 -17.24 50.21
CA THR A 119 8.45 -16.48 48.96
C THR A 119 7.62 -15.21 49.13
N GLU A 120 8.22 -14.05 48.90
CA GLU A 120 7.55 -12.76 48.92
C GLU A 120 7.47 -12.13 47.53
N THR A 121 6.55 -11.18 47.34
CA THR A 121 6.49 -10.38 46.12
C THR A 121 7.60 -9.33 46.14
N VAL A 122 8.66 -9.53 45.37
CA VAL A 122 9.72 -8.53 45.18
C VAL A 122 9.30 -7.56 44.10
N ILE A 123 9.17 -6.28 44.45
CA ILE A 123 8.74 -5.21 43.53
C ILE A 123 9.92 -4.25 43.29
N ARG A 124 10.23 -3.99 42.02
CA ARG A 124 11.28 -3.07 41.62
C ARG A 124 10.73 -2.04 40.63
N PRO A 125 10.76 -0.73 40.92
CA PRO A 125 10.52 0.27 39.87
C PRO A 125 11.63 0.17 38.83
N ILE A 126 11.33 0.14 37.54
CA ILE A 126 12.32 0.03 36.46
C ILE A 126 12.20 1.15 35.43
N ALA A 127 11.06 1.85 35.42
CA ALA A 127 10.83 3.01 34.55
C ALA A 127 10.03 4.08 35.28
N MET A 128 10.30 5.34 34.93
CA MET A 128 9.60 6.51 35.40
C MET A 128 9.35 7.43 34.20
N TYR A 129 8.11 7.87 34.07
CA TYR A 129 7.63 8.74 33.00
C TYR A 129 7.03 10.00 33.60
N LEU A 130 7.40 11.16 33.08
CA LEU A 130 6.82 12.45 33.45
C LEU A 130 6.19 13.07 32.21
N PHE A 131 4.90 13.38 32.28
CA PHE A 131 4.13 14.01 31.21
C PHE A 131 3.73 15.42 31.64
N GLU A 132 4.40 16.42 31.05
CA GLU A 132 4.15 17.83 31.31
C GLU A 132 3.41 18.46 30.13
N TRP A 133 2.23 19.03 30.39
CA TRP A 133 1.37 19.60 29.35
C TRP A 133 2.07 20.73 28.58
N GLY A 134 2.17 20.58 27.26
CA GLY A 134 2.87 21.51 26.37
C GLY A 134 4.39 21.36 26.31
N LYS A 135 5.01 20.53 27.17
CA LYS A 135 6.46 20.27 27.18
C LYS A 135 6.81 18.88 26.63
N GLY A 136 5.85 17.96 26.60
CA GLY A 136 6.05 16.58 26.21
C GLY A 136 6.43 15.68 27.38
N GLY A 137 6.66 14.41 27.08
CA GLY A 137 7.11 13.42 28.04
C GLY A 137 8.63 13.38 28.20
N LYS A 138 9.06 12.97 29.39
CA LYS A 138 10.43 12.58 29.74
C LYS A 138 10.40 11.18 30.36
N MET A 139 11.47 10.41 30.13
CA MET A 139 11.59 9.05 30.63
C MET A 139 12.98 8.80 31.20
N VAL A 140 13.01 8.16 32.37
CA VAL A 140 14.21 7.50 32.89
C VAL A 140 13.89 6.03 33.15
N TYR A 141 14.88 5.17 32.93
CA TYR A 141 14.74 3.73 33.10
C TYR A 141 16.01 3.13 33.72
N ARG A 142 15.93 1.88 34.17
CA ARG A 142 17.09 1.11 34.62
C ARG A 142 16.96 -0.35 34.20
N ASN A 143 18.10 -0.99 34.00
CA ASN A 143 18.15 -2.41 33.64
C ASN A 143 17.63 -3.27 34.81
N TYR A 144 16.67 -4.15 34.54
CA TYR A 144 16.14 -5.06 35.55
C TYR A 144 16.99 -6.33 35.76
N TRP A 145 17.84 -6.67 34.77
CA TRP A 145 18.70 -7.86 34.75
C TRP A 145 20.01 -7.71 35.55
N ASN A 146 20.56 -6.50 35.59
CA ASN A 146 21.81 -6.22 36.30
C ASN A 146 21.49 -5.55 37.63
N ASN A 147 22.25 -5.84 38.68
CA ASN A 147 22.19 -5.13 39.97
C ASN A 147 22.60 -3.64 39.88
N SER A 148 22.66 -3.07 38.67
CA SER A 148 22.88 -1.65 38.42
C SER A 148 21.65 -0.86 38.91
N SER A 149 21.79 -0.24 40.07
CA SER A 149 20.81 0.69 40.62
C SER A 149 20.71 2.02 39.85
N LYS A 150 21.54 2.23 38.81
CA LYS A 150 21.68 3.51 38.13
C LYS A 150 20.55 3.74 37.12
N TRP A 151 19.80 4.82 37.35
CA TRP A 151 18.83 5.37 36.39
C TRP A 151 19.53 5.99 35.18
N GLN A 152 18.95 5.79 34.00
CA GLN A 152 19.42 6.31 32.72
C GLN A 152 18.31 7.13 32.07
N GLU A 153 18.66 8.28 31.54
CA GLU A 153 17.73 9.13 30.77
C GLU A 153 17.65 8.66 29.33
N SER A 154 16.43 8.62 28.79
CA SER A 154 16.21 8.32 27.37
C SER A 154 15.97 9.60 26.57
N LYS A 155 16.54 9.66 25.35
CA LYS A 155 16.25 10.74 24.38
C LYS A 155 14.81 10.72 23.86
N LYS A 156 14.15 9.56 23.93
CA LYS A 156 12.77 9.35 23.44
C LYS A 156 11.95 8.66 24.53
N VAL A 157 10.68 9.05 24.64
CA VAL A 157 9.73 8.32 25.50
C VAL A 157 9.21 7.10 24.75
N TYR A 158 9.29 5.94 25.37
CA TYR A 158 8.77 4.67 24.83
C TYR A 158 8.25 3.80 25.96
N SER A 159 7.41 2.82 25.65
CA SER A 159 6.91 1.87 26.65
C SER A 159 7.94 0.77 26.92
N GLU A 160 8.31 0.58 28.19
CA GLU A 160 9.08 -0.61 28.62
C GLU A 160 8.35 -1.93 28.33
N ALA A 161 7.02 -1.95 28.28
CA ALA A 161 6.23 -3.14 27.90
C ALA A 161 6.59 -3.65 26.50
N THR A 162 7.01 -2.76 25.60
CA THR A 162 7.47 -3.10 24.25
C THR A 162 8.98 -3.27 24.11
N GLN A 163 9.74 -2.88 25.15
CA GLN A 163 11.19 -2.94 25.18
C GLN A 163 11.66 -4.05 26.13
N SER A 164 12.17 -3.69 27.31
CA SER A 164 12.82 -4.64 28.20
C SER A 164 11.83 -5.66 28.79
N MET A 165 10.53 -5.32 28.85
CA MET A 165 9.45 -6.17 29.36
C MET A 165 8.64 -6.89 28.27
N LYS A 166 9.11 -6.92 27.01
CA LYS A 166 8.38 -7.54 25.88
C LYS A 166 7.92 -8.98 26.12
N TYR A 167 8.67 -9.74 26.92
CA TYR A 167 8.38 -11.15 27.24
C TYR A 167 7.84 -11.35 28.67
N VAL A 168 7.38 -10.28 29.31
CA VAL A 168 6.79 -10.28 30.65
C VAL A 168 5.34 -9.83 30.53
N ALA A 169 4.42 -10.51 31.22
CA ALA A 169 3.02 -10.10 31.24
C ALA A 169 2.90 -8.67 31.79
N SER A 170 2.36 -7.76 30.97
CA SER A 170 2.25 -6.34 31.24
C SER A 170 0.82 -5.98 31.62
N TYR A 171 0.66 -5.15 32.66
CA TYR A 171 -0.62 -4.74 33.21
C TYR A 171 -0.68 -3.22 33.39
N HIS A 172 -1.86 -2.66 33.20
CA HIS A 172 -2.23 -1.30 33.57
C HIS A 172 -3.74 -1.28 33.90
N SER A 173 -4.24 -0.18 34.46
CA SER A 173 -5.63 -0.10 34.92
C SER A 173 -6.29 1.20 34.50
N ASP A 174 -7.37 1.11 33.72
CA ASP A 174 -8.18 2.26 33.32
C ASP A 174 -8.71 3.04 34.52
N LYS A 175 -9.09 2.34 35.60
CA LYS A 175 -9.54 2.99 36.84
C LYS A 175 -8.41 3.83 37.46
N ASN A 176 -7.19 3.30 37.46
CA ASN A 176 -6.02 4.02 37.94
C ASN A 176 -5.71 5.23 37.04
N ILE A 177 -5.71 5.05 35.71
CA ILE A 177 -5.46 6.14 34.75
C ILE A 177 -6.51 7.24 34.90
N LYS A 178 -7.81 6.90 34.94
CA LYS A 178 -8.92 7.85 35.17
C LYS A 178 -8.72 8.68 36.44
N SER A 179 -8.27 8.05 37.52
CA SER A 179 -7.96 8.73 38.78
C SER A 179 -6.79 9.71 38.64
N ALA A 180 -5.70 9.25 38.02
CA ALA A 180 -4.47 10.03 37.83
C ALA A 180 -4.69 11.29 36.97
N VAL A 181 -5.45 11.16 35.87
CA VAL A 181 -5.68 12.28 34.95
C VAL A 181 -6.72 13.28 35.46
N LYS A 182 -7.59 12.91 36.41
CA LYS A 182 -8.69 13.75 36.89
C LYS A 182 -8.20 15.11 37.40
N GLY A 183 -8.70 16.21 36.85
CA GLY A 183 -8.32 17.58 37.22
C GLY A 183 -7.02 18.08 36.54
N THR A 184 -6.37 17.24 35.74
CA THR A 184 -5.25 17.60 34.87
C THR A 184 -5.76 17.87 33.45
N PRO A 185 -5.00 18.55 32.57
CA PRO A 185 -5.35 18.68 31.16
C PRO A 185 -5.45 17.33 30.41
N PHE A 186 -4.78 16.29 30.90
CA PHE A 186 -4.77 14.97 30.29
C PHE A 186 -6.13 14.25 30.36
N GLN A 187 -7.06 14.67 31.23
CA GLN A 187 -8.41 14.11 31.27
C GLN A 187 -9.20 14.34 29.97
N TYR A 188 -8.77 15.31 29.15
CA TYR A 188 -9.43 15.66 27.89
C TYR A 188 -8.76 15.05 26.66
N CYS A 189 -7.61 14.37 26.81
CA CYS A 189 -6.85 13.88 25.66
C CYS A 189 -7.42 12.61 25.01
N THR A 190 -8.60 12.15 25.43
CA THR A 190 -9.33 11.01 24.82
C THR A 190 -8.46 9.75 24.75
N TRP A 191 -7.68 9.47 25.79
CA TRP A 191 -6.71 8.38 25.78
C TRP A 191 -7.40 7.01 25.66
N GLU A 192 -8.66 6.91 26.10
CA GLU A 192 -9.49 5.72 26.04
C GLU A 192 -9.80 5.23 24.60
N GLU A 193 -9.66 6.11 23.59
CA GLU A 193 -9.91 5.79 22.18
C GLU A 193 -8.72 5.11 21.49
N TYR A 194 -7.57 5.01 22.18
CA TYR A 194 -6.30 4.59 21.62
C TYR A 194 -5.75 3.36 22.35
N ASP A 195 -6.27 2.19 21.96
CA ASP A 195 -5.81 0.90 22.45
C ASP A 195 -4.48 0.51 21.77
N PHE A 196 -3.38 0.79 22.47
CA PHE A 196 -2.01 0.35 22.16
C PHE A 196 -1.51 -0.57 23.29
N GLU A 197 -0.24 -0.98 23.27
CA GLU A 197 0.29 -1.89 24.30
C GLU A 197 0.17 -1.31 25.73
N ASP A 198 0.33 0.01 25.84
CA ASP A 198 -0.07 0.83 26.98
C ASP A 198 -0.28 2.29 26.55
N HIS A 199 -0.51 3.18 27.53
CA HIS A 199 -0.84 4.58 27.28
C HIS A 199 0.36 5.55 27.32
N VAL A 200 1.61 5.05 27.44
CA VAL A 200 2.81 5.93 27.55
C VAL A 200 2.96 6.80 26.32
N ARG A 201 2.81 6.21 25.12
CA ARG A 201 2.91 6.95 23.86
C ARG A 201 1.79 7.98 23.72
N MET A 202 0.58 7.63 24.15
CA MET A 202 -0.57 8.51 24.08
C MET A 202 -0.38 9.74 24.98
N PHE A 203 0.06 9.54 26.22
CA PHE A 203 0.33 10.64 27.14
C PHE A 203 1.54 11.49 26.73
N ASP A 204 2.61 10.90 26.18
CA ASP A 204 3.71 11.67 25.60
C ASP A 204 3.22 12.56 24.44
N LEU A 205 2.40 11.98 23.54
CA LEU A 205 1.87 12.71 22.39
C LEU A 205 0.94 13.86 22.83
N ALA A 206 0.03 13.61 23.78
CA ALA A 206 -0.85 14.62 24.36
C ALA A 206 -0.07 15.71 25.11
N ALA A 207 1.00 15.33 25.83
CA ALA A 207 1.88 16.29 26.49
C ALA A 207 2.59 17.21 25.48
N ARG A 208 2.89 16.72 24.27
CA ARG A 208 3.53 17.51 23.20
C ARG A 208 2.55 18.39 22.43
N TYR A 209 1.33 17.89 22.19
CA TYR A 209 0.41 18.49 21.23
C TYR A 209 -1.00 18.67 21.82
N LYS A 210 -1.45 19.92 21.91
CA LYS A 210 -2.78 20.25 22.47
C LYS A 210 -3.93 19.89 21.53
N CYS A 211 -3.64 19.65 20.25
CA CYS A 211 -4.66 19.39 19.24
C CYS A 211 -5.22 17.97 19.26
N ILE A 212 -4.71 17.08 20.12
CA ILE A 212 -5.17 15.68 20.18
C ILE A 212 -6.67 15.59 20.45
N GLU A 213 -7.16 16.24 21.51
CA GLU A 213 -8.59 16.22 21.86
C GLU A 213 -9.46 16.67 20.68
N PHE A 214 -9.09 17.79 20.06
CA PHE A 214 -9.80 18.32 18.91
C PHE A 214 -9.83 17.31 17.76
N LEU A 215 -8.68 16.76 17.36
CA LEU A 215 -8.60 15.82 16.25
C LEU A 215 -9.45 14.57 16.51
N THR A 216 -9.40 13.99 17.71
CA THR A 216 -10.24 12.84 18.08
C THR A 216 -11.72 13.21 17.98
N LYS A 217 -12.15 14.28 18.66
CA LYS A 217 -13.56 14.71 18.70
C LYS A 217 -14.10 15.16 17.34
N TYR A 218 -13.21 15.56 16.44
CA TYR A 218 -13.57 15.93 15.07
C TYR A 218 -13.69 14.72 14.12
N GLY A 219 -13.41 13.49 14.59
CA GLY A 219 -13.45 12.28 13.77
C GLY A 219 -12.14 11.99 13.01
N LEU A 220 -11.04 12.69 13.35
CA LEU A 220 -9.72 12.54 12.71
C LEU A 220 -8.76 11.72 13.59
N GLY A 221 -9.28 10.82 14.42
CA GLY A 221 -8.48 9.96 15.30
C GLY A 221 -7.51 9.03 14.55
N CYS A 222 -7.80 8.68 13.28
CA CYS A 222 -6.87 7.93 12.43
C CYS A 222 -5.52 8.65 12.26
N LEU A 223 -5.50 9.99 12.22
CA LEU A 223 -4.27 10.78 12.11
C LEU A 223 -3.40 10.68 13.37
N ILE A 224 -4.04 10.54 14.52
CA ILE A 224 -3.37 10.31 15.80
C ILE A 224 -2.77 8.90 15.82
N LYS A 225 -3.54 7.89 15.38
CA LYS A 225 -3.05 6.50 15.25
C LYS A 225 -1.83 6.42 14.34
N SER A 226 -1.90 6.99 13.13
CA SER A 226 -0.74 7.06 12.22
C SER A 226 0.47 7.73 12.87
N LYS A 227 0.25 8.83 13.61
CA LYS A 227 1.34 9.54 14.31
C LYS A 227 1.98 8.68 15.41
N MET A 228 1.18 7.94 16.18
CA MET A 228 1.64 7.05 17.26
C MET A 228 2.37 5.81 16.73
N SER A 229 1.93 5.27 15.60
CA SER A 229 2.56 4.13 14.92
C SER A 229 3.83 4.49 14.15
N GLY A 230 4.15 5.79 14.03
CA GLY A 230 5.30 6.28 13.28
C GLY A 230 5.09 6.32 11.76
N GLU A 231 3.85 6.19 11.30
CA GLU A 231 3.49 6.31 9.89
C GLU A 231 3.66 7.76 9.41
N ALA A 232 3.81 7.91 8.10
CA ALA A 232 3.92 9.23 7.48
C ALA A 232 2.62 10.01 7.65
N THR A 233 2.71 11.21 8.23
CA THR A 233 1.57 12.13 8.32
C THR A 233 1.57 13.19 7.21
N TYR A 234 2.42 13.01 6.18
CA TYR A 234 2.54 13.83 4.95
C TYR A 234 2.61 15.35 5.15
N GLY A 235 3.02 15.79 6.35
CA GLY A 235 2.93 17.18 6.76
C GLY A 235 1.50 17.75 6.78
N ALA A 236 0.46 16.91 6.77
CA ALA A 236 -0.95 17.30 6.72
C ALA A 236 -1.37 18.10 7.96
N ILE A 237 -0.88 17.71 9.13
CA ILE A 237 -1.22 18.33 10.41
C ILE A 237 -0.11 19.27 10.88
N ASN A 238 -0.51 20.49 11.24
CA ASN A 238 0.31 21.37 12.06
C ASN A 238 0.05 21.08 13.54
N TRP A 239 0.79 20.13 14.10
CA TRP A 239 0.60 19.63 15.47
C TRP A 239 0.74 20.68 16.57
N ARG A 240 1.42 21.81 16.29
CA ARG A 240 1.60 22.93 17.21
C ARG A 240 0.60 24.07 16.96
N GLY A 241 -0.39 23.87 16.09
CA GLY A 241 -1.45 24.83 15.84
C GLY A 241 -2.27 25.13 17.11
N LYS A 242 -2.59 26.40 17.33
CA LYS A 242 -3.36 26.85 18.50
C LYS A 242 -4.87 26.87 18.28
N THR A 243 -5.32 26.83 17.02
CA THR A 243 -6.75 26.79 16.65
C THR A 243 -6.98 25.66 15.65
N PRO A 244 -8.20 25.12 15.55
CA PRO A 244 -8.55 24.07 14.58
C PRO A 244 -8.13 24.40 13.14
N GLU A 245 -8.35 25.64 12.71
CA GLU A 245 -8.01 26.13 11.38
C GLU A 245 -6.49 26.09 11.14
N LYS A 246 -5.70 26.48 12.15
CA LYS A 246 -4.23 26.43 12.07
C LYS A 246 -3.69 25.01 12.14
N VAL A 247 -4.36 24.10 12.84
CA VAL A 247 -3.99 22.67 12.95
C VAL A 247 -4.21 21.97 11.61
N LEU A 248 -5.39 22.12 11.03
CA LEU A 248 -5.77 21.48 9.75
C LEU A 248 -5.34 22.27 8.52
N ARG A 249 -4.95 23.55 8.67
CA ARG A 249 -4.71 24.50 7.57
C ARG A 249 -5.92 24.62 6.64
N LEU A 250 -7.10 24.69 7.24
CA LEU A 250 -8.40 24.80 6.58
C LEU A 250 -9.18 25.97 7.19
N ASN A 251 -10.02 26.61 6.40
CA ASN A 251 -11.01 27.56 6.90
C ASN A 251 -12.27 26.84 7.43
N LYS A 252 -13.16 27.58 8.09
CA LYS A 252 -14.38 27.02 8.70
C LYS A 252 -15.32 26.33 7.70
N THR A 253 -15.43 26.89 6.49
CA THR A 253 -16.30 26.34 5.43
C THR A 253 -15.76 25.00 4.94
N GLU A 254 -14.45 24.90 4.73
CA GLU A 254 -13.77 23.67 4.30
C GLU A 254 -13.87 22.58 5.36
N MET A 255 -13.71 22.95 6.63
CA MET A 255 -13.90 22.04 7.77
C MET A 255 -15.36 21.53 7.84
N LYS A 256 -16.35 22.41 7.66
CA LYS A 256 -17.76 21.99 7.62
C LYS A 256 -18.02 21.01 6.47
N ALA A 257 -17.44 21.27 5.29
CA ALA A 257 -17.54 20.37 4.15
C ALA A 257 -16.84 19.02 4.40
N LEU A 258 -15.70 19.01 5.09
CA LEU A 258 -15.00 17.79 5.49
C LEU A 258 -15.92 16.91 6.34
N LYS A 259 -16.54 17.49 7.38
CA LYS A 259 -17.47 16.76 8.26
C LYS A 259 -18.71 16.26 7.52
N ALA A 260 -19.20 17.01 6.54
CA ALA A 260 -20.37 16.64 5.74
C ALA A 260 -20.09 15.53 4.70
N SER A 261 -18.82 15.29 4.34
CA SER A 261 -18.47 14.29 3.33
C SER A 261 -18.65 12.84 3.80
N GLU A 262 -18.72 12.60 5.12
CA GLU A 262 -18.75 11.26 5.75
C GLU A 262 -17.58 10.32 5.32
N LEU A 263 -16.55 10.87 4.67
CA LEU A 263 -15.37 10.12 4.25
C LEU A 263 -14.44 9.87 5.44
N SER A 264 -13.83 8.68 5.47
CA SER A 264 -12.70 8.42 6.34
C SER A 264 -11.45 9.08 5.79
N ILE A 265 -11.21 10.32 6.20
CA ILE A 265 -10.07 11.13 5.71
C ILE A 265 -8.80 10.80 6.49
N ASP A 266 -7.85 10.18 5.79
CA ASP A 266 -6.51 9.91 6.28
C ASP A 266 -5.54 11.08 6.03
N ALA A 267 -4.28 10.89 6.43
CA ALA A 267 -3.27 11.94 6.33
C ALA A 267 -2.94 12.31 4.87
N GLN A 268 -2.97 11.33 3.96
CA GLN A 268 -2.73 11.59 2.54
C GLN A 268 -3.87 12.39 1.92
N SER A 269 -5.12 12.02 2.20
CA SER A 269 -6.32 12.69 1.69
C SER A 269 -6.38 14.15 2.14
N LEU A 270 -6.13 14.41 3.43
CA LEU A 270 -6.05 15.76 3.97
C LEU A 270 -4.91 16.55 3.28
N ARG A 271 -3.75 15.93 3.09
CA ARG A 271 -2.63 16.61 2.42
C ARG A 271 -2.93 16.89 0.95
N CYS A 272 -3.55 15.96 0.25
CA CYS A 272 -3.97 16.09 -1.14
C CYS A 272 -4.91 17.28 -1.31
N TYR A 273 -5.92 17.39 -0.43
CA TYR A 273 -6.83 18.54 -0.41
C TYR A 273 -6.08 19.87 -0.22
N GLN A 274 -5.19 19.95 0.77
CA GLN A 274 -4.39 21.17 1.02
C GLN A 274 -3.50 21.55 -0.17
N LEU A 275 -2.88 20.57 -0.84
CA LEU A 275 -2.04 20.82 -2.01
C LEU A 275 -2.86 21.25 -3.22
N SER A 276 -4.07 20.72 -3.36
CA SER A 276 -4.99 21.06 -4.46
C SER A 276 -5.34 22.56 -4.51
N LYS A 277 -5.36 23.22 -3.35
CA LYS A 277 -5.58 24.67 -3.26
C LYS A 277 -4.37 25.46 -3.73
N LYS A 278 -3.16 24.95 -3.49
CA LYS A 278 -1.92 25.61 -3.89
C LYS A 278 -1.62 25.46 -5.38
N ASP A 279 -1.97 24.31 -5.95
CA ASP A 279 -1.71 24.02 -7.37
C ASP A 279 -2.88 24.40 -8.31
N GLY A 280 -3.97 24.94 -7.76
CA GLY A 280 -5.13 25.45 -8.51
C GLY A 280 -6.08 24.36 -9.04
N THR A 281 -5.87 23.09 -8.69
CA THR A 281 -6.83 22.02 -9.01
C THR A 281 -8.13 22.16 -8.23
N ASN A 282 -8.06 22.69 -6.99
CA ASN A 282 -9.20 22.97 -6.13
C ASN A 282 -10.16 21.78 -5.92
N PHE A 283 -9.60 20.61 -5.59
CA PHE A 283 -10.37 19.39 -5.42
C PHE A 283 -11.49 19.51 -4.37
N THR A 284 -12.57 18.75 -4.59
CA THR A 284 -13.51 18.37 -3.52
C THR A 284 -12.86 17.35 -2.56
N TRP A 285 -13.51 17.03 -1.45
CA TRP A 285 -12.99 16.03 -0.52
C TRP A 285 -12.94 14.63 -1.14
N GLU A 286 -13.95 14.27 -1.93
CA GLU A 286 -14.03 13.01 -2.66
C GLU A 286 -12.92 12.90 -3.71
N GLU A 287 -12.67 13.98 -4.45
CA GLU A 287 -11.59 14.04 -5.44
C GLU A 287 -10.21 13.97 -4.78
N ALA A 288 -10.01 14.71 -3.68
CA ALA A 288 -8.76 14.69 -2.94
C ALA A 288 -8.48 13.29 -2.36
N HIS A 289 -9.50 12.62 -1.84
CA HIS A 289 -9.41 11.25 -1.35
C HIS A 289 -9.05 10.27 -2.47
N ALA A 290 -9.74 10.34 -3.62
CA ALA A 290 -9.45 9.46 -4.76
C ALA A 290 -8.05 9.70 -5.36
N MET A 291 -7.53 10.92 -5.27
CA MET A 291 -6.21 11.31 -5.82
C MET A 291 -5.07 11.18 -4.80
N ALA A 292 -5.37 10.82 -3.54
CA ALA A 292 -4.42 10.87 -2.42
C ALA A 292 -3.22 9.94 -2.60
N ASP A 293 -3.43 8.78 -3.22
CA ASP A 293 -2.43 7.74 -3.46
C ASP A 293 -1.25 8.20 -4.34
N LEU A 294 -1.50 9.18 -5.21
CA LEU A 294 -0.47 9.84 -6.03
C LEU A 294 0.58 10.59 -5.20
N LEU A 295 0.34 10.85 -3.91
CA LEU A 295 1.31 11.47 -3.01
C LEU A 295 2.35 10.49 -2.46
N SER A 296 2.15 9.18 -2.63
CA SER A 296 3.18 8.21 -2.25
C SER A 296 4.44 8.40 -3.10
N SER A 297 5.61 8.07 -2.54
CA SER A 297 6.90 8.30 -3.21
C SER A 297 6.97 7.67 -4.61
N TYR A 298 6.46 6.45 -4.75
CA TYR A 298 6.47 5.73 -6.02
C TYR A 298 5.53 6.37 -7.05
N TRP A 299 4.28 6.64 -6.68
CA TRP A 299 3.31 7.21 -7.62
C TRP A 299 3.61 8.67 -7.97
N ALA A 300 4.23 9.42 -7.07
CA ALA A 300 4.69 10.78 -7.34
C ALA A 300 5.81 10.78 -8.40
N ASP A 301 6.76 9.85 -8.31
CA ASP A 301 7.81 9.66 -9.33
C ASP A 301 7.21 9.25 -10.68
N GLU A 302 6.34 8.23 -10.69
CA GLU A 302 5.65 7.79 -11.91
C GLU A 302 4.81 8.91 -12.54
N PHE A 303 4.12 9.71 -11.73
CA PHE A 303 3.36 10.86 -12.21
C PHE A 303 4.28 11.91 -12.84
N SER A 304 5.43 12.19 -12.20
CA SER A 304 6.40 13.18 -12.70
C SER A 304 6.89 12.84 -14.11
N LYS A 305 7.12 11.55 -14.42
CA LYS A 305 7.55 11.09 -15.75
C LYS A 305 6.53 11.40 -16.83
N LEU A 306 5.24 11.46 -16.51
CA LEU A 306 4.17 11.77 -17.46
C LEU A 306 3.94 13.27 -17.66
N THR A 307 4.54 14.13 -16.82
CA THR A 307 4.40 15.59 -16.97
C THR A 307 5.12 16.14 -18.21
N VAL A 308 5.96 15.34 -18.87
CA VAL A 308 6.52 15.66 -20.20
C VAL A 308 5.43 15.81 -21.27
N HIS A 309 4.28 15.16 -21.08
CA HIS A 309 3.20 15.18 -22.06
C HIS A 309 2.26 16.38 -21.90
N ALA A 310 2.10 16.91 -20.69
CA ALA A 310 1.23 18.05 -20.41
C ALA A 310 1.47 18.63 -19.01
N PRO A 311 1.06 19.89 -18.75
CA PRO A 311 1.12 20.47 -17.41
C PRO A 311 0.37 19.62 -16.37
N ALA A 312 0.96 19.46 -15.18
CA ALA A 312 0.42 18.63 -14.11
C ALA A 312 -1.04 18.95 -13.75
N LEU A 313 -1.43 20.23 -13.78
CA LEU A 313 -2.80 20.68 -13.56
C LEU A 313 -3.79 20.07 -14.57
N LYS A 314 -3.41 20.01 -15.85
CA LYS A 314 -4.23 19.44 -16.92
C LYS A 314 -4.37 17.92 -16.74
N ILE A 315 -3.28 17.23 -16.41
CA ILE A 315 -3.27 15.79 -16.16
C ILE A 315 -4.17 15.44 -14.95
N LYS A 316 -4.03 16.17 -13.84
CA LYS A 316 -4.85 15.96 -12.63
C LYS A 316 -6.34 16.15 -12.90
N ARG A 317 -6.73 17.21 -13.63
CA ARG A 317 -8.12 17.45 -14.04
C ARG A 317 -8.63 16.32 -14.94
N TYR A 318 -7.80 15.83 -15.85
CA TYR A 318 -8.12 14.68 -16.68
C TYR A 318 -8.36 13.42 -15.84
N PHE A 319 -7.51 13.15 -14.84
CA PHE A 319 -7.66 11.97 -13.97
C PHE A 319 -8.96 12.00 -13.19
N VAL A 320 -9.30 13.14 -12.60
CA VAL A 320 -10.59 13.34 -11.92
C VAL A 320 -11.76 13.09 -12.87
N LYS A 321 -11.68 13.58 -14.11
CA LYS A 321 -12.71 13.32 -15.13
C LYS A 321 -12.86 11.83 -15.43
N GLN A 322 -11.75 11.10 -15.54
CA GLN A 322 -11.77 9.64 -15.79
C GLN A 322 -12.34 8.86 -14.60
N ILE A 323 -11.95 9.20 -13.37
CA ILE A 323 -12.50 8.59 -12.14
C ILE A 323 -14.01 8.79 -12.07
N LYS A 324 -14.50 10.01 -12.29
CA LYS A 324 -15.94 10.30 -12.25
C LYS A 324 -16.72 9.56 -13.33
N ARG A 325 -16.15 9.39 -14.52
CA ARG A 325 -16.79 8.72 -15.66
C ARG A 325 -16.88 7.20 -15.45
N THR A 326 -15.80 6.57 -15.00
CA THR A 326 -15.68 5.11 -14.95
C THR A 326 -15.34 4.64 -13.54
N LYS A 327 -16.18 4.99 -12.56
CA LYS A 327 -15.95 4.69 -11.13
C LYS A 327 -15.71 3.21 -10.83
N SER A 328 -16.30 2.31 -11.61
CA SER A 328 -16.12 0.85 -11.45
C SER A 328 -14.74 0.33 -11.85
N ARG A 329 -13.96 1.11 -12.62
CA ARG A 329 -12.62 0.73 -13.08
C ARG A 329 -11.53 1.64 -12.53
N PHE A 330 -11.83 2.92 -12.38
CA PHE A 330 -10.91 3.92 -11.86
C PHE A 330 -11.37 4.36 -10.47
N VAL A 331 -10.84 3.69 -9.46
CA VAL A 331 -11.13 3.96 -8.05
C VAL A 331 -10.18 4.99 -7.44
N SER A 332 -9.00 5.19 -8.04
CA SER A 332 -7.98 6.11 -7.53
C SER A 332 -7.10 6.73 -8.62
N GLY A 333 -6.32 7.75 -8.26
CA GLY A 333 -5.41 8.44 -9.16
C GLY A 333 -4.36 7.51 -9.77
N SER A 334 -3.79 6.57 -9.00
CA SER A 334 -2.80 5.61 -9.52
C SER A 334 -3.37 4.64 -10.56
N THR A 335 -4.64 4.24 -10.43
CA THR A 335 -5.29 3.35 -11.41
C THR A 335 -5.44 4.04 -12.77
N VAL A 336 -5.79 5.33 -12.77
CA VAL A 336 -5.84 6.14 -13.99
C VAL A 336 -4.45 6.36 -14.55
N LEU A 337 -3.47 6.69 -13.69
CA LEU A 337 -2.08 6.88 -14.09
C LEU A 337 -1.55 5.67 -14.83
N THR A 338 -1.74 4.48 -14.27
CA THR A 338 -1.29 3.21 -14.84
C THR A 338 -1.92 2.98 -16.21
N ALA A 339 -3.25 3.08 -16.29
CA ALA A 339 -3.97 2.89 -17.55
C ALA A 339 -3.56 3.94 -18.61
N TRP A 340 -3.33 5.18 -18.21
CA TRP A 340 -2.92 6.24 -19.13
C TRP A 340 -1.49 6.03 -19.62
N ARG A 341 -0.56 5.70 -18.73
CA ARG A 341 0.82 5.35 -19.10
C ARG A 341 0.87 4.20 -20.09
N ASP A 342 0.12 3.13 -19.83
CA ASP A 342 0.08 1.95 -20.69
C ASP A 342 -0.57 2.28 -22.04
N TYR A 343 -1.68 3.00 -22.05
CA TYR A 343 -2.29 3.53 -23.27
C TYR A 343 -1.33 4.41 -24.10
N LEU A 344 -0.57 5.31 -23.48
CA LEU A 344 0.41 6.14 -24.18
C LEU A 344 1.58 5.32 -24.75
N ARG A 345 1.96 4.23 -24.09
CA ARG A 345 2.95 3.28 -24.61
C ARG A 345 2.41 2.56 -25.86
N GLU A 346 1.19 2.04 -25.78
CA GLU A 346 0.54 1.36 -26.91
C GLU A 346 0.29 2.31 -28.09
N CYS A 347 -0.12 3.56 -27.82
CA CYS A 347 -0.25 4.59 -28.85
C CYS A 347 1.06 4.83 -29.60
N ARG A 348 2.20 4.86 -28.89
CA ARG A 348 3.53 4.98 -29.53
C ARG A 348 3.86 3.75 -30.37
N GLU A 349 3.58 2.55 -29.86
CA GLU A 349 3.79 1.30 -30.60
C GLU A 349 2.92 1.20 -31.86
N LEU A 350 1.70 1.75 -31.82
CA LEU A 350 0.76 1.83 -32.95
C LEU A 350 1.00 3.05 -33.86
N GLY A 351 2.02 3.88 -33.62
CA GLY A 351 2.31 5.07 -34.43
C GLY A 351 1.24 6.18 -34.34
N LYS A 352 0.40 6.19 -33.30
CA LYS A 352 -0.62 7.24 -33.12
C LYS A 352 0.03 8.57 -32.74
N ASN A 353 -0.46 9.67 -33.32
CA ASN A 353 0.08 11.01 -33.07
C ASN A 353 -0.34 11.54 -31.68
N LEU A 354 0.57 11.50 -30.71
CA LEU A 354 0.39 12.00 -29.35
C LEU A 354 0.34 13.54 -29.23
N GLN A 355 0.65 14.29 -30.30
CA GLN A 355 0.48 15.74 -30.31
C GLN A 355 -1.00 16.15 -30.44
N LYS A 356 -1.86 15.24 -30.90
CA LYS A 356 -3.29 15.50 -31.00
C LYS A 356 -3.94 15.33 -29.62
N ASP A 357 -4.57 16.39 -29.12
CA ASP A 357 -5.19 16.40 -27.78
C ASP A 357 -6.21 15.27 -27.58
N SER A 358 -6.99 14.94 -28.60
CA SER A 358 -7.98 13.85 -28.54
C SER A 358 -7.35 12.45 -28.43
N VAL A 359 -6.09 12.30 -28.84
CA VAL A 359 -5.30 11.07 -28.69
C VAL A 359 -4.58 11.10 -27.35
N LEU A 360 -4.02 12.24 -26.95
CA LEU A 360 -3.31 12.35 -25.68
C LEU A 360 -4.26 12.20 -24.47
N PHE A 361 -5.46 12.77 -24.57
CA PHE A 361 -6.50 12.76 -23.55
C PHE A 361 -7.80 12.19 -24.11
N PRO A 362 -7.88 10.87 -24.36
CA PRO A 362 -9.09 10.25 -24.87
C PRO A 362 -10.24 10.50 -23.89
N ASN A 363 -11.44 10.75 -24.43
CA ASN A 363 -12.60 11.08 -23.61
C ASN A 363 -12.97 9.95 -22.63
N ASP A 364 -12.81 8.70 -23.07
CA ASP A 364 -12.90 7.49 -22.24
C ASP A 364 -11.57 6.73 -22.33
N LEU A 365 -10.76 6.85 -21.28
CA LEU A 365 -9.45 6.23 -21.22
C LEU A 365 -9.53 4.70 -21.22
N HIS A 366 -10.51 4.14 -20.51
CA HIS A 366 -10.62 2.69 -20.37
C HIS A 366 -10.93 2.05 -21.71
N LYS A 367 -11.92 2.62 -22.42
CA LYS A 367 -12.28 2.16 -23.76
C LYS A 367 -11.12 2.33 -24.75
N ALA A 368 -10.49 3.50 -24.77
CA ALA A 368 -9.37 3.76 -25.67
C ALA A 368 -8.19 2.82 -25.42
N HIS A 369 -7.88 2.53 -24.15
CA HIS A 369 -6.86 1.54 -23.78
C HIS A 369 -7.24 0.14 -24.22
N GLN A 370 -8.49 -0.30 -24.03
CA GLN A 370 -8.94 -1.60 -24.51
C GLN A 370 -8.81 -1.75 -26.03
N GLU A 371 -9.18 -0.70 -26.78
CA GLU A 371 -9.07 -0.69 -28.24
C GLU A 371 -7.61 -0.74 -28.72
N THR A 372 -6.69 -0.03 -28.06
CA THR A 372 -5.26 -0.08 -28.38
C THR A 372 -4.65 -1.42 -27.99
N SER A 373 -4.98 -1.98 -26.83
CA SER A 373 -4.49 -3.30 -26.41
C SER A 373 -4.96 -4.40 -27.36
N GLN A 374 -6.21 -4.32 -27.84
CA GLN A 374 -6.71 -5.23 -28.88
C GLN A 374 -5.94 -5.09 -30.19
N GLN A 375 -5.64 -3.86 -30.63
CA GLN A 375 -4.81 -3.62 -31.82
C GLN A 375 -3.40 -4.19 -31.66
N ILE A 376 -2.77 -4.03 -30.49
CA ILE A 376 -1.46 -4.62 -30.18
C ILE A 376 -1.53 -6.15 -30.16
N LYS A 377 -2.59 -6.73 -29.59
CA LYS A 377 -2.79 -8.19 -29.59
C LYS A 377 -2.96 -8.73 -31.01
N LEU A 378 -3.71 -8.04 -31.86
CA LEU A 378 -3.84 -8.39 -33.28
C LEU A 378 -2.50 -8.25 -34.02
N LYS A 379 -1.75 -7.17 -33.76
CA LYS A 379 -0.41 -6.97 -34.32
C LYS A 379 0.50 -8.17 -34.01
N LYS A 380 0.43 -8.69 -32.78
CA LYS A 380 1.23 -9.82 -32.27
C LYS A 380 0.54 -11.18 -32.35
N ASN A 381 -0.49 -11.34 -33.18
CA ASN A 381 -1.23 -12.59 -33.27
C ASN A 381 -0.44 -13.62 -34.10
N GLU A 382 0.14 -14.60 -33.41
CA GLU A 382 0.97 -15.65 -34.02
C GLU A 382 0.21 -16.51 -35.04
N GLU A 383 -1.07 -16.82 -34.81
CA GLU A 383 -1.90 -17.57 -35.76
C GLU A 383 -2.13 -16.76 -37.03
N LEU A 384 -2.44 -15.47 -36.89
CA LEU A 384 -2.60 -14.58 -38.02
C LEU A 384 -1.28 -14.42 -38.80
N ASN A 385 -0.16 -14.36 -38.11
CA ASN A 385 1.16 -14.34 -38.74
C ASN A 385 1.47 -15.64 -39.46
N ALA A 386 1.04 -16.80 -38.93
CA ALA A 386 1.18 -18.07 -39.62
C ALA A 386 0.37 -18.10 -40.92
N ASP A 387 -0.89 -17.66 -40.88
CA ASP A 387 -1.75 -17.55 -42.06
C ASP A 387 -1.18 -16.56 -43.09
N ILE A 388 -0.65 -15.42 -42.63
CA ILE A 388 0.03 -14.46 -43.50
C ILE A 388 1.28 -15.06 -44.13
N ARG A 389 2.08 -15.85 -43.41
CA ARG A 389 3.24 -16.54 -44.00
C ARG A 389 2.84 -17.53 -45.07
N ILE A 390 1.76 -18.29 -44.86
CA ILE A 390 1.20 -19.18 -45.88
C ILE A 390 0.80 -18.36 -47.11
N ARG A 391 0.03 -17.28 -46.92
CA ARG A 391 -0.38 -16.40 -48.02
C ARG A 391 0.81 -15.77 -48.74
N ALA A 392 1.80 -15.28 -48.01
CA ALA A 392 3.03 -14.72 -48.57
C ALA A 392 3.81 -15.77 -49.38
N GLY A 393 3.77 -17.04 -48.96
CA GLY A 393 4.24 -18.20 -49.72
C GLY A 393 3.51 -18.36 -51.05
N ASP A 394 2.18 -18.36 -51.03
CA ASP A 394 1.34 -18.45 -52.24
C ASP A 394 1.59 -17.29 -53.23
N LEU A 395 1.98 -16.13 -52.70
CA LEU A 395 2.24 -14.91 -53.46
C LEU A 395 3.70 -14.78 -53.94
N GLN A 396 4.61 -15.67 -53.54
CA GLN A 396 6.02 -15.67 -54.02
C GLN A 396 6.16 -15.66 -55.56
N PRO A 397 5.34 -16.37 -56.35
CA PRO A 397 5.44 -16.32 -57.82
C PRO A 397 5.20 -14.91 -58.42
N PHE A 398 4.57 -14.02 -57.65
CA PHE A 398 4.34 -12.62 -58.02
C PHE A 398 5.47 -11.69 -57.60
N CYS A 399 6.51 -12.18 -56.93
CA CYS A 399 7.75 -11.41 -56.76
C CYS A 399 8.28 -11.01 -58.14
N PHE A 400 8.66 -9.73 -58.26
CA PHE A 400 9.00 -9.12 -59.53
C PHE A 400 10.06 -8.05 -59.31
N GLU A 401 11.05 -8.01 -60.18
CA GLU A 401 12.12 -7.01 -60.16
C GLU A 401 12.22 -6.38 -61.55
N PHE A 402 12.24 -5.05 -61.61
CA PHE A 402 12.34 -4.30 -62.85
C PHE A 402 12.84 -2.88 -62.57
N ASN A 403 13.79 -2.39 -63.39
CA ASN A 403 14.34 -1.04 -63.33
C ASN A 403 14.74 -0.57 -61.90
N GLY A 404 15.44 -1.43 -61.15
CA GLY A 404 15.97 -1.13 -59.82
C GLY A 404 14.92 -1.12 -58.71
N LEU A 405 13.70 -1.56 -58.99
CA LEU A 405 12.63 -1.76 -58.01
C LEU A 405 12.30 -3.25 -57.90
N LEU A 406 11.92 -3.69 -56.70
CA LEU A 406 11.42 -5.03 -56.44
C LEU A 406 10.04 -4.98 -55.77
N LEU A 407 9.24 -6.01 -56.03
CA LEU A 407 7.94 -6.26 -55.44
C LEU A 407 8.01 -7.58 -54.66
N ARG A 408 7.57 -7.56 -53.41
CA ARG A 408 7.41 -8.79 -52.61
C ARG A 408 6.15 -8.75 -51.76
N PRO A 409 5.54 -9.89 -51.43
CA PRO A 409 4.43 -9.92 -50.47
C PRO A 409 4.90 -9.49 -49.08
N ALA A 410 3.98 -8.93 -48.29
CA ALA A 410 4.22 -8.70 -46.87
C ALA A 410 4.29 -10.04 -46.11
N ALA A 411 5.28 -10.22 -45.25
CA ALA A 411 5.65 -11.50 -44.63
C ALA A 411 5.00 -11.72 -43.25
N SER A 412 4.51 -10.66 -42.60
CA SER A 412 3.78 -10.78 -41.34
C SER A 412 2.83 -9.60 -41.10
N ASN A 413 1.96 -9.74 -40.10
CA ASN A 413 1.11 -8.64 -39.68
C ASN A 413 1.95 -7.50 -39.10
N GLU A 414 3.02 -7.80 -38.34
CA GLU A 414 3.92 -6.78 -37.82
C GLU A 414 4.56 -5.96 -38.94
N GLU A 415 4.95 -6.60 -40.05
CA GLU A 415 5.51 -5.89 -41.19
C GLU A 415 4.51 -4.92 -41.82
N LEU A 416 3.23 -5.32 -41.96
CA LEU A 416 2.17 -4.42 -42.44
C LEU A 416 1.96 -3.21 -41.50
N PHE A 417 2.11 -3.42 -40.19
CA PHE A 417 2.02 -2.35 -39.20
C PHE A 417 3.21 -1.38 -39.27
N GLU A 418 4.45 -1.88 -39.36
CA GLU A 418 5.64 -1.03 -39.48
C GLU A 418 5.65 -0.29 -40.83
N GLU A 419 5.19 -0.93 -41.91
CA GLU A 419 5.03 -0.31 -43.22
C GLU A 419 4.07 0.88 -43.16
N GLY A 420 2.87 0.67 -42.61
CA GLY A 420 1.87 1.74 -42.48
C GLY A 420 2.33 2.88 -41.58
N LYS A 421 3.11 2.58 -40.54
CA LYS A 421 3.72 3.58 -39.66
C LYS A 421 4.80 4.40 -40.39
N ALA A 422 5.66 3.75 -41.16
CA ALA A 422 6.74 4.41 -41.89
C ALA A 422 6.22 5.30 -43.03
N LEU A 423 5.17 4.87 -43.72
CA LEU A 423 4.59 5.60 -44.85
C LEU A 423 3.42 6.51 -44.46
N ILE A 424 3.04 6.57 -43.17
CA ILE A 424 1.95 7.41 -42.63
C ILE A 424 0.61 7.15 -43.35
N HIS A 425 0.31 5.88 -43.64
CA HIS A 425 -0.98 5.48 -44.17
C HIS A 425 -1.44 4.13 -43.61
N CYS A 426 -2.74 3.93 -43.50
CA CYS A 426 -3.32 2.81 -42.76
C CYS A 426 -3.26 1.49 -43.54
N VAL A 427 -2.16 0.74 -43.43
CA VAL A 427 -2.04 -0.66 -43.94
C VAL A 427 -2.32 -1.70 -42.85
N ALA A 428 -2.28 -1.30 -41.57
CA ALA A 428 -2.50 -2.15 -40.40
C ALA A 428 -3.88 -2.85 -40.36
N GLY A 429 -4.91 -2.31 -41.02
CA GLY A 429 -6.26 -2.89 -41.04
C GLY A 429 -6.44 -4.06 -42.01
N TYR A 430 -5.42 -4.37 -42.81
CA TYR A 430 -5.52 -5.36 -43.90
C TYR A 430 -5.11 -6.76 -43.47
N GLY A 431 -4.41 -6.96 -42.35
CA GLY A 431 -3.85 -8.26 -41.96
C GLY A 431 -4.83 -9.44 -42.03
N SER A 432 -6.05 -9.30 -41.50
CA SER A 432 -7.05 -10.39 -41.57
C SER A 432 -7.63 -10.61 -42.97
N LYS A 433 -7.79 -9.56 -43.78
CA LYS A 433 -8.24 -9.67 -45.17
C LYS A 433 -7.16 -10.29 -46.05
N TYR A 434 -5.91 -9.90 -45.81
CA TYR A 434 -4.72 -10.40 -46.46
C TYR A 434 -4.53 -11.89 -46.19
N ALA A 435 -4.54 -12.30 -44.91
CA ALA A 435 -4.47 -13.70 -44.51
C ALA A 435 -5.54 -14.58 -45.18
N LYS A 436 -6.76 -14.04 -45.35
CA LYS A 436 -7.90 -14.74 -45.99
C LYS A 436 -7.91 -14.66 -47.51
N GLY A 437 -6.92 -14.03 -48.14
CA GLY A 437 -6.84 -13.86 -49.60
C GLY A 437 -7.92 -12.94 -50.19
N LEU A 438 -8.56 -12.10 -49.36
CA LEU A 438 -9.57 -11.13 -49.81
C LEU A 438 -8.94 -9.90 -50.48
N CYS A 439 -7.69 -9.60 -50.14
CA CYS A 439 -6.81 -8.66 -50.83
C CYS A 439 -5.38 -9.19 -50.75
N ASP A 440 -4.53 -8.79 -51.69
CA ASP A 440 -3.11 -9.12 -51.71
C ASP A 440 -2.31 -7.83 -51.50
N ILE A 441 -1.49 -7.79 -50.45
CA ILE A 441 -0.63 -6.66 -50.14
C ILE A 441 0.80 -6.97 -50.54
N PHE A 442 1.35 -6.12 -51.40
CA PHE A 442 2.73 -6.17 -51.84
C PHE A 442 3.47 -4.90 -51.41
N LEU A 443 4.75 -5.08 -51.08
CA LEU A 443 5.68 -4.05 -50.69
C LEU A 443 6.62 -3.80 -51.86
N VAL A 444 6.63 -2.57 -52.36
CA VAL A 444 7.58 -2.11 -53.37
C VAL A 444 8.80 -1.57 -52.62
N ARG A 445 9.98 -1.97 -53.06
CA ARG A 445 11.27 -1.55 -52.52
C ARG A 445 12.21 -1.14 -53.63
N ARG A 446 13.23 -0.36 -53.27
CA ARG A 446 14.39 -0.20 -54.14
C ARG A 446 15.33 -1.39 -53.93
N VAL A 447 15.97 -1.85 -54.99
CA VAL A 447 16.87 -3.01 -54.93
C VAL A 447 18.11 -2.73 -54.08
N ASP A 448 18.59 -1.48 -54.09
CA ASP A 448 19.72 -1.01 -53.27
C ASP A 448 19.37 -0.81 -51.79
N GLU A 449 18.08 -0.65 -51.46
CA GLU A 449 17.58 -0.45 -50.09
C GLU A 449 16.33 -1.30 -49.80
N PRO A 450 16.43 -2.65 -49.84
CA PRO A 450 15.28 -3.56 -49.78
C PRO A 450 14.52 -3.51 -48.44
N ASP A 451 15.18 -3.04 -47.38
CA ASP A 451 14.63 -2.92 -46.03
C ASP A 451 13.93 -1.58 -45.78
N LYS A 452 14.05 -0.60 -46.70
CA LYS A 452 13.43 0.73 -46.53
C LYS A 452 12.04 0.80 -47.20
N PRO A 453 10.99 1.16 -46.45
CA PRO A 453 9.65 1.40 -47.01
C PRO A 453 9.68 2.43 -48.14
N PHE A 454 8.99 2.13 -49.25
CA PHE A 454 8.94 3.00 -50.43
C PHE A 454 7.51 3.19 -50.93
N TYR A 455 6.86 2.13 -51.42
CA TYR A 455 5.45 2.12 -51.80
C TYR A 455 4.78 0.82 -51.33
N THR A 456 3.48 0.88 -51.03
CA THR A 456 2.63 -0.29 -50.78
C THR A 456 1.60 -0.42 -51.90
N MET A 457 1.41 -1.64 -52.40
CA MET A 457 0.48 -1.96 -53.49
C MET A 457 -0.56 -2.98 -53.05
N GLU A 458 -1.84 -2.66 -53.23
CA GLU A 458 -2.97 -3.56 -53.00
C GLU A 458 -3.50 -4.11 -54.33
N VAL A 459 -3.66 -5.43 -54.39
CA VAL A 459 -4.24 -6.15 -55.51
C VAL A 459 -5.48 -6.91 -55.04
N ILE A 460 -6.62 -6.69 -55.69
CA ILE A 460 -7.87 -7.41 -55.44
C ILE A 460 -8.29 -8.11 -56.72
N LYS A 461 -8.45 -9.44 -56.66
CA LYS A 461 -8.87 -10.28 -57.81
C LYS A 461 -8.02 -10.02 -59.08
N GLY A 462 -6.70 -9.86 -58.90
CA GLY A 462 -5.75 -9.62 -60.00
C GLY A 462 -5.83 -8.22 -60.61
N THR A 463 -6.49 -7.27 -59.96
CA THR A 463 -6.50 -5.84 -60.34
C THR A 463 -5.85 -5.02 -59.25
N ILE A 464 -4.93 -4.13 -59.62
CA ILE A 464 -4.29 -3.20 -58.68
C ILE A 464 -5.31 -2.14 -58.31
N THR A 465 -5.72 -2.10 -57.04
CA THR A 465 -6.70 -1.14 -56.51
C THR A 465 -6.03 0.09 -55.93
N GLN A 466 -4.84 -0.06 -55.33
CA GLN A 466 -4.10 1.03 -54.70
C GLN A 466 -2.60 0.82 -54.86
N CYS A 467 -1.85 1.91 -55.07
CA CYS A 467 -0.40 1.92 -54.96
C CYS A 467 0.04 3.30 -54.46
N TYR A 468 0.43 3.39 -53.20
CA TYR A 468 0.74 4.65 -52.51
C TYR A 468 2.08 4.58 -51.79
N GLY A 469 2.78 5.71 -51.78
CA GLY A 469 3.99 5.93 -50.98
C GLY A 469 3.70 6.80 -49.77
N TYR A 470 4.76 7.34 -49.18
CA TYR A 470 4.68 8.23 -48.01
C TYR A 470 3.58 9.30 -48.12
N ASP A 471 2.73 9.39 -47.11
CA ASP A 471 1.60 10.33 -47.01
C ASP A 471 0.62 10.24 -48.19
N ASN A 472 0.29 9.00 -48.58
CA ASN A 472 -0.63 8.69 -49.69
C ASN A 472 -0.19 9.28 -51.05
N LYS A 473 1.11 9.54 -51.24
CA LYS A 473 1.62 10.04 -52.52
C LYS A 473 1.42 9.04 -53.63
N VAL A 474 0.93 9.53 -54.77
CA VAL A 474 0.73 8.73 -55.99
C VAL A 474 2.07 8.24 -56.58
N MET A 475 1.99 7.27 -57.49
CA MET A 475 3.15 6.69 -58.17
C MET A 475 3.95 7.74 -58.95
N THR A 476 5.28 7.74 -58.77
CA THR A 476 6.22 8.44 -59.66
C THR A 476 6.23 7.78 -61.05
N PRO A 477 6.79 8.43 -62.09
CA PRO A 477 6.94 7.81 -63.41
C PRO A 477 7.65 6.46 -63.36
N GLN A 478 8.74 6.35 -62.60
CA GLN A 478 9.49 5.10 -62.39
C GLN A 478 8.63 4.00 -61.77
N VAL A 479 7.85 4.32 -60.72
CA VAL A 479 6.97 3.34 -60.06
C VAL A 479 5.81 2.95 -60.98
N ARG A 480 5.29 3.88 -61.78
CA ARG A 480 4.23 3.59 -62.76
C ARG A 480 4.71 2.65 -63.86
N GLU A 481 5.91 2.86 -64.38
CA GLU A 481 6.54 1.98 -65.36
C GLU A 481 6.74 0.57 -64.79
N PHE A 482 7.25 0.47 -63.56
CA PHE A 482 7.37 -0.77 -62.82
C PHE A 482 6.03 -1.51 -62.65
N VAL A 483 4.99 -0.79 -62.23
CA VAL A 483 3.64 -1.34 -62.06
C VAL A 483 3.07 -1.84 -63.40
N ASN A 484 3.27 -1.11 -64.50
CA ASN A 484 2.83 -1.54 -65.83
C ASN A 484 3.53 -2.83 -66.28
N ALA A 485 4.86 -2.90 -66.12
CA ALA A 485 5.63 -4.11 -66.44
C ALA A 485 5.16 -5.32 -65.62
N PHE A 486 4.86 -5.11 -64.33
CA PHE A 486 4.29 -6.14 -63.46
C PHE A 486 2.92 -6.63 -63.95
N ILE A 487 2.02 -5.72 -64.37
CA ILE A 487 0.70 -6.09 -64.91
C ILE A 487 0.86 -6.98 -66.15
N GLU A 488 1.69 -6.59 -67.11
CA GLU A 488 1.89 -7.33 -68.36
C GLU A 488 2.46 -8.73 -68.09
N GLU A 489 3.49 -8.82 -67.26
CA GLU A 489 4.21 -10.08 -67.06
C GLU A 489 3.49 -11.04 -66.11
N LYS A 490 2.98 -10.54 -64.99
CA LYS A 490 2.49 -11.39 -63.89
C LYS A 490 0.98 -11.48 -63.82
N LEU A 491 0.24 -10.47 -64.28
CA LEU A 491 -1.22 -10.44 -64.24
C LEU A 491 -1.89 -10.78 -65.58
N GLN A 492 -1.30 -10.41 -66.73
CA GLN A 492 -1.91 -10.63 -68.06
C GLN A 492 -1.49 -11.94 -68.76
N LYS A 493 -0.23 -12.40 -68.63
CA LYS A 493 0.24 -13.68 -69.26
C LYS A 493 -0.51 -14.94 -68.80
N LYS A 494 -1.29 -14.89 -67.71
CA LYS A 494 -2.18 -15.99 -67.30
C LYS A 494 -3.53 -16.02 -68.03
N LYS A 495 -3.99 -14.93 -68.65
CA LYS A 495 -5.25 -14.92 -69.44
C LYS A 495 -5.09 -15.58 -70.83
N SER A 496 -3.88 -15.64 -71.39
CA SER A 496 -3.64 -16.22 -72.73
C SER A 496 -3.51 -17.74 -72.75
N ARG A 497 -3.20 -18.40 -71.62
CA ARG A 497 -3.07 -19.87 -71.54
C ARG A 497 -4.39 -20.66 -71.55
N VAL A 498 -5.55 -19.99 -71.52
CA VAL A 498 -6.89 -20.64 -71.49
C VAL A 498 -7.66 -20.51 -72.83
N LYS A 499 -7.07 -19.90 -73.88
CA LYS A 499 -7.81 -19.58 -75.12
C LYS A 499 -7.32 -20.24 -76.42
N VAL A 500 -6.53 -21.32 -76.37
CA VAL A 500 -6.12 -22.08 -77.58
C VAL A 500 -6.27 -23.58 -77.36
N ALA A 501 -7.51 -24.08 -77.42
CA ALA A 501 -7.84 -25.48 -77.70
C ALA A 501 -9.35 -25.65 -77.95
N ALA A 502 -9.88 -25.08 -79.03
CA ALA A 502 -11.13 -25.56 -79.63
C ALA A 502 -11.24 -25.11 -81.10
N GLN A 503 -11.30 -26.11 -81.98
CA GLN A 503 -11.73 -26.13 -83.39
C GLN A 503 -10.74 -25.67 -84.47
N GLN A 504 -10.18 -26.64 -85.21
CA GLN A 504 -10.66 -26.92 -86.58
C GLN A 504 -10.30 -28.34 -87.05
N GLU A 505 -11.25 -28.87 -87.84
CA GLU A 505 -11.48 -30.25 -88.29
C GLU A 505 -10.54 -30.71 -89.41
N VAL A 506 -10.48 -32.04 -89.64
CA VAL A 506 -10.21 -32.59 -90.97
C VAL A 506 -11.25 -33.69 -91.25
N ALA A 507 -12.23 -33.36 -92.09
CA ALA A 507 -12.73 -34.29 -93.09
C ALA A 507 -11.82 -34.13 -94.33
N VAL A 508 -11.60 -35.24 -95.05
CA VAL A 508 -10.69 -35.45 -96.20
C VAL A 508 -10.47 -34.23 -97.10
#